data_AF-A0A5U8XKD7-F1
#
_entry.id   AF-A0A5U8XKD7-F1
#
_cell.length_a   1.000
_cell.length_b   1.000
_cell.length_c   1.000
_cell.angle_alpha   90.00
_cell.angle_beta   90.00
_cell.angle_gamma   90.00
#
_symmetry.space_group_name_H-M   'P 1'
#
loop_
_entity.id
_entity.type
_entity.pdbx_description
1 polymer ?
#
loop_
_entity_poly.entity_id
_entity_poly.type
_entity_poly.pdbx_seq_one_letter_code
_entity_poly.pdbx_strand_id
1 'polypeptide(L)'
;MGHWLNLAARLANGQHVATESIRFQNRDKFEKVTAAVAEMRKTDYSRTAYETSTIPAVIKECFGITVRLCDASELGLADQRLAAVHPPELDKNHPLVPEFQRITYKGNNDLGIYSKFAKDGVIIGEVNDLEATVGGDYSKVICQLYVTPVLFADESFTDEELGAIILHEVGHIYTYFKLIGRTLLTNMIADAAANRLMKIEDPKEKMKVVADVEKLLNTKIAQPETLLEEYRKEPLYLHLVTELSQTRVNAVASNGYVNRNWERLADDFAARCGAAQHLATGLYKLETSPMYLARNNSFVDYGTHIVVQAAILSFYIYNAVYMPFITAGCFIFGLIITDPQDYIYDQPHERFATMRRTMIEELRIYEGVNSKEANEYRKRVLREIAVVDDLLSQVNDKSNIFKLFHDYLTPSGRREKKAIDFQQDIEKFLTSDLAVASARLSAGAK
;
A
#
# COMPACT_ATOMS: atom_id res chain seq x y z
N MET A 1 23.34 1.88 13.67
CA MET A 1 22.66 2.40 14.89
C MET A 1 22.22 3.86 14.79
N GLY A 2 22.89 4.75 14.04
CA GLY A 2 22.57 6.18 14.00
C GLY A 2 21.16 6.53 13.49
N HIS A 3 20.68 5.86 12.44
CA HIS A 3 19.33 6.11 11.90
C HIS A 3 18.22 5.78 12.90
N TRP A 4 18.30 4.63 13.57
CA TRP A 4 17.27 4.18 14.52
C TRP A 4 17.27 4.99 15.82
N LEU A 5 18.44 5.49 16.24
CA LEU A 5 18.55 6.49 17.31
C LEU A 5 17.94 7.83 16.87
N ASN A 6 18.13 8.23 15.61
CA ASN A 6 17.50 9.44 15.05
C ASN A 6 15.99 9.29 14.89
N LEU A 7 15.49 8.11 14.49
CA LEU A 7 14.05 7.82 14.41
C LEU A 7 13.44 7.81 15.82
N ALA A 8 14.07 7.14 16.78
CA ALA A 8 13.65 7.15 18.19
C ALA A 8 13.66 8.56 18.78
N ALA A 9 14.66 9.39 18.45
CA ALA A 9 14.73 10.79 18.88
C ALA A 9 13.64 11.65 18.21
N ARG A 10 13.34 11.44 16.92
CA ARG A 10 12.26 12.13 16.19
C ARG A 10 10.87 11.75 16.72
N LEU A 11 10.65 10.47 17.04
CA LEU A 11 9.44 9.96 17.67
C LEU A 11 9.29 10.51 19.10
N ALA A 12 10.38 10.53 19.89
CA ALA A 12 10.38 11.08 21.24
C ALA A 12 10.09 12.60 21.30
N ASN A 13 10.43 13.32 20.22
CA ASN A 13 10.19 14.77 20.08
C ASN A 13 8.80 15.11 19.52
N GLY A 14 7.92 14.11 19.28
CA GLY A 14 6.56 14.35 18.79
C GLY A 14 6.49 15.06 17.44
N GLN A 15 7.57 15.02 16.64
CA GLN A 15 7.66 15.81 15.41
C GLN A 15 6.86 15.24 14.23
N HIS A 16 6.24 14.06 14.39
CA HIS A 16 5.37 13.49 13.36
C HIS A 16 4.13 12.84 13.99
N VAL A 17 2.96 13.36 13.61
CA VAL A 17 1.72 12.57 13.55
C VAL A 17 2.00 11.41 12.60
N ALA A 18 1.59 10.19 12.96
CA ALA A 18 1.90 8.98 12.21
C ALA A 18 1.61 9.13 10.70
N THR A 19 2.65 9.39 9.89
CA THR A 19 2.55 9.31 8.43
C THR A 19 3.34 8.10 7.99
N GLU A 20 2.62 7.01 7.73
CA GLU A 20 3.15 5.85 6.99
C GLU A 20 3.61 6.26 5.58
N SER A 21 3.14 7.40 5.10
CA SER A 21 3.53 8.10 3.88
C SER A 21 4.94 8.71 3.91
N ILE A 22 5.56 8.79 2.73
CA ILE A 22 6.79 9.55 2.48
C ILE A 22 6.52 11.05 2.39
N ARG A 23 7.56 11.90 2.37
CA ARG A 23 7.41 13.30 1.98
C ARG A 23 7.19 13.41 0.46
N PHE A 24 6.52 14.47 0.00
CA PHE A 24 6.50 14.81 -1.43
C PHE A 24 7.93 14.95 -1.97
N GLN A 25 8.17 14.25 -3.07
CA GLN A 25 9.47 14.17 -3.74
C GLN A 25 9.53 15.15 -4.92
N ASN A 26 10.74 15.44 -5.38
CA ASN A 26 10.91 16.17 -6.62
C ASN A 26 10.48 15.29 -7.82
N ARG A 27 9.69 15.88 -8.72
CA ARG A 27 9.18 15.25 -9.94
C ARG A 27 10.30 14.73 -10.86
N ASP A 28 11.51 15.28 -10.76
CA ASP A 28 12.69 14.79 -11.49
C ASP A 28 12.90 13.26 -11.33
N LYS A 29 12.54 12.68 -10.18
CA LYS A 29 12.62 11.22 -9.98
C LYS A 29 11.65 10.47 -10.87
N PHE A 30 10.41 10.95 -10.99
CA PHE A 30 9.41 10.38 -11.88
C PHE A 30 9.81 10.53 -13.34
N GLU A 31 10.31 11.71 -13.73
CA GLU A 31 10.74 11.99 -15.11
C GLU A 31 11.90 11.09 -15.55
N LYS A 32 12.85 10.80 -14.65
CA LYS A 32 13.92 9.83 -14.93
C LYS A 32 13.39 8.42 -15.16
N VAL A 33 12.42 7.96 -14.36
CA VAL A 33 11.79 6.64 -14.54
C VAL A 33 11.05 6.60 -15.87
N THR A 34 10.26 7.63 -16.19
CA THR A 34 9.56 7.77 -17.48
C THR A 34 10.53 7.74 -18.66
N ALA A 35 11.68 8.41 -18.57
CA ALA A 35 12.68 8.38 -19.62
C ALA A 35 13.25 6.97 -19.84
N ALA A 36 13.53 6.22 -18.77
CA ALA A 36 13.99 4.83 -18.86
C ALA A 36 12.92 3.91 -19.48
N VAL A 37 11.64 4.15 -19.18
CA VAL A 37 10.53 3.45 -19.83
C VAL A 37 10.47 3.75 -21.33
N ALA A 38 10.60 5.03 -21.71
CA ALA A 38 10.61 5.44 -23.12
C ALA A 38 11.77 4.80 -23.90
N GLU A 39 12.91 4.57 -23.26
CA GLU A 39 14.02 3.79 -23.84
C GLU A 39 13.65 2.32 -24.01
N MET A 40 13.10 1.68 -22.97
CA MET A 40 12.67 0.28 -23.01
C MET A 40 11.65 0.01 -24.13
N ARG A 41 10.70 0.93 -24.35
CA ARG A 41 9.67 0.79 -25.38
C ARG A 41 10.18 0.87 -26.82
N LYS A 42 11.43 1.30 -27.03
CA LYS A 42 12.07 1.32 -28.36
C LYS A 42 12.81 0.02 -28.68
N THR A 43 12.81 -0.94 -27.74
CA THR A 43 13.52 -2.22 -27.88
C THR A 43 12.65 -3.28 -28.53
N ASP A 44 13.21 -4.47 -28.75
CA ASP A 44 12.50 -5.66 -29.23
C ASP A 44 11.88 -6.50 -28.10
N TYR A 45 11.97 -6.03 -26.84
CA TYR A 45 11.54 -6.74 -25.64
C TYR A 45 12.16 -8.14 -25.49
N SER A 46 13.31 -8.39 -26.13
CA SER A 46 14.05 -9.63 -25.94
C SER A 46 14.57 -9.74 -24.51
N ARG A 47 14.93 -10.96 -24.10
CA ARG A 47 15.60 -11.19 -22.81
C ARG A 47 16.83 -10.31 -22.63
N THR A 48 17.60 -10.08 -23.69
CA THR A 48 18.75 -9.18 -23.65
C THR A 48 18.33 -7.74 -23.39
N ALA A 49 17.24 -7.26 -24.01
CA ALA A 49 16.70 -5.92 -23.75
C ALA A 49 16.29 -5.74 -22.27
N TYR A 50 15.69 -6.76 -21.66
CA TYR A 50 15.37 -6.77 -20.22
C TYR A 50 16.62 -6.74 -19.35
N GLU A 51 17.64 -7.55 -19.68
CA GLU A 51 18.91 -7.62 -18.94
C GLU A 51 19.74 -6.33 -19.04
N THR A 52 19.65 -5.61 -20.16
CA THR A 52 20.38 -4.34 -20.41
C THR A 52 19.55 -3.09 -20.17
N SER A 53 18.32 -3.23 -19.67
CA SER A 53 17.42 -2.09 -19.42
C SER A 53 18.04 -1.08 -18.44
N THR A 54 17.78 0.21 -18.66
CA THR A 54 18.21 1.30 -17.76
C THR A 54 17.29 1.45 -16.55
N ILE A 55 16.08 0.87 -16.57
CA ILE A 55 15.07 0.97 -15.51
C ILE A 55 15.63 0.57 -14.13
N PRO A 56 16.30 -0.58 -13.95
CA PRO A 56 16.88 -0.95 -12.65
C PRO A 56 17.93 0.03 -12.12
N ALA A 57 18.76 0.58 -13.01
CA ALA A 57 19.80 1.54 -12.63
C ALA A 57 19.18 2.87 -12.15
N VAL A 58 18.15 3.35 -12.86
CA VAL A 58 17.41 4.56 -12.49
C VAL A 58 16.67 4.38 -11.16
N ILE A 59 15.98 3.26 -10.95
CA ILE A 59 15.29 2.98 -9.67
C ILE A 59 16.31 2.99 -8.52
N LYS A 60 17.48 2.38 -8.72
CA LYS A 60 18.55 2.38 -7.71
C LYS A 60 19.11 3.77 -7.45
N GLU A 61 19.30 4.58 -8.48
CA GLU A 61 19.76 5.96 -8.35
C GLU A 61 18.74 6.82 -7.58
N CYS A 62 17.45 6.74 -7.94
CA CYS A 62 16.40 7.58 -7.38
C CYS A 62 15.95 7.18 -5.97
N PHE A 63 15.93 5.87 -5.68
CA PHE A 63 15.29 5.32 -4.47
C PHE A 63 16.21 4.39 -3.67
N GLY A 64 17.43 4.08 -4.16
CA GLY A 64 18.32 3.14 -3.48
C GLY A 64 17.81 1.70 -3.45
N ILE A 65 16.82 1.36 -4.28
CA ILE A 65 16.24 0.02 -4.35
C ILE A 65 16.90 -0.75 -5.50
N THR A 66 17.45 -1.93 -5.21
CA THR A 66 18.00 -2.80 -6.26
C THR A 66 16.89 -3.72 -6.76
N VAL A 67 16.53 -3.57 -8.04
CA VAL A 67 15.56 -4.44 -8.72
C VAL A 67 16.23 -5.22 -9.85
N ARG A 68 15.60 -6.34 -10.22
CA ARG A 68 15.82 -7.03 -11.49
C ARG A 68 14.54 -6.93 -12.30
N LEU A 69 14.61 -6.37 -13.50
CA LEU A 69 13.47 -6.33 -14.42
C LEU A 69 13.27 -7.72 -15.03
N CYS A 70 12.07 -8.26 -14.94
CA CYS A 70 11.67 -9.57 -15.46
C CYS A 70 10.46 -9.44 -16.39
N ASP A 71 10.38 -10.30 -17.40
CA ASP A 71 9.30 -10.35 -18.40
C ASP A 71 8.10 -11.22 -17.98
N ALA A 72 8.18 -11.84 -16.79
CA ALA A 72 7.20 -12.79 -16.25
C ALA A 72 7.06 -14.09 -17.05
N SER A 73 8.05 -14.42 -17.89
CA SER A 73 8.10 -15.71 -18.59
C SER A 73 8.21 -16.89 -17.62
N GLU A 74 8.92 -16.74 -16.51
CA GLU A 74 9.03 -17.77 -15.47
C GLU A 74 7.70 -18.05 -14.74
N LEU A 75 6.76 -17.11 -14.81
CA LEU A 75 5.42 -17.25 -14.23
C LEU A 75 4.39 -17.74 -15.26
N GLY A 76 4.77 -17.84 -16.55
CA GLY A 76 3.84 -18.13 -17.65
C GLY A 76 2.88 -16.99 -17.96
N LEU A 77 3.23 -15.76 -17.59
CA LEU A 77 2.36 -14.56 -17.69
C LEU A 77 2.89 -13.50 -18.68
N ALA A 78 3.94 -13.80 -19.45
CA ALA A 78 4.58 -12.86 -20.38
C ALA A 78 3.60 -12.24 -21.41
N ASP A 79 2.56 -12.99 -21.80
CA ASP A 79 1.54 -12.55 -22.76
C ASP A 79 0.38 -11.75 -22.14
N GLN A 80 0.39 -11.54 -20.82
CA GLN A 80 -0.64 -10.80 -20.11
C GLN A 80 -0.18 -9.37 -19.81
N ARG A 81 -1.10 -8.42 -19.65
CA ARG A 81 -0.77 -7.07 -19.16
C ARG A 81 -0.57 -7.16 -17.65
N LEU A 82 0.69 -7.18 -17.21
CA LEU A 82 1.03 -7.36 -15.80
C LEU A 82 2.21 -6.45 -15.43
N ALA A 83 2.03 -5.73 -14.33
CA ALA A 83 3.10 -5.22 -13.51
C ALA A 83 2.93 -5.83 -12.11
N ALA A 84 4.03 -6.30 -11.53
CA ALA A 84 4.02 -6.89 -10.20
C ALA A 84 5.43 -6.85 -9.61
N VAL A 85 5.50 -6.96 -8.29
CA VAL A 85 6.77 -7.11 -7.61
C VAL A 85 6.79 -8.32 -6.71
N HIS A 86 7.92 -9.01 -6.67
CA HIS A 86 8.18 -10.04 -5.68
C HIS A 86 9.13 -9.48 -4.63
N PRO A 87 8.61 -9.03 -3.47
CA PRO A 87 9.45 -8.64 -2.35
C PRO A 87 10.16 -9.89 -1.80
N PRO A 88 11.24 -9.70 -1.02
CA PRO A 88 11.99 -10.83 -0.47
C PRO A 88 11.11 -11.76 0.37
N GLU A 89 11.31 -13.07 0.23
CA GLU A 89 10.50 -14.06 0.96
C GLU A 89 10.77 -13.95 2.47
N LEU A 90 9.71 -13.87 3.28
CA LEU A 90 9.82 -14.02 4.72
C LEU A 90 10.03 -15.49 5.06
N ASP A 91 10.83 -15.78 6.08
CA ASP A 91 10.95 -17.14 6.58
C ASP A 91 9.58 -17.66 7.05
N LYS A 92 9.31 -18.95 6.81
CA LYS A 92 8.04 -19.58 7.21
C LYS A 92 7.77 -19.49 8.72
N ASN A 93 8.81 -19.33 9.54
CA ASN A 93 8.70 -19.19 10.99
C ASN A 93 8.65 -17.73 11.44
N HIS A 94 8.53 -16.77 10.50
CA HIS A 94 8.42 -15.36 10.86
C HIS A 94 7.15 -15.14 11.72
N PRO A 95 7.22 -14.41 12.85
CA PRO A 95 6.10 -14.22 13.77
C PRO A 95 4.83 -13.60 13.16
N LEU A 96 4.97 -12.96 12.00
CA LEU A 96 3.87 -12.34 11.25
C LEU A 96 3.18 -13.30 10.25
N VAL A 97 3.68 -14.53 10.05
CA VAL A 97 3.03 -15.51 9.18
C VAL A 97 2.05 -16.34 10.02
N PRO A 98 0.73 -16.23 9.79
CA PRO A 98 -0.28 -17.03 10.48
C PRO A 98 -0.04 -18.53 10.30
N GLU A 99 -0.24 -19.33 11.35
CA GLU A 99 0.03 -20.79 11.39
C GLU A 99 -0.52 -21.54 10.16
N PHE A 100 -1.72 -21.20 9.69
CA PHE A 100 -2.37 -21.83 8.55
C PHE A 100 -1.76 -21.43 7.18
N GLN A 101 -1.21 -20.22 7.08
CA GLN A 101 -0.51 -19.75 5.88
C GLN A 101 0.93 -20.29 5.79
N ARG A 102 1.52 -20.77 6.89
CA ARG A 102 2.86 -21.39 6.87
C ARG A 102 2.98 -22.60 5.93
N ILE A 103 1.85 -23.23 5.60
CA ILE A 103 1.79 -24.40 4.71
C ILE A 103 1.97 -23.99 3.24
N THR A 104 1.59 -22.77 2.86
CA THR A 104 1.75 -22.24 1.49
C THR A 104 3.03 -21.42 1.31
N TYR A 105 3.64 -20.94 2.40
CA TYR A 105 4.95 -20.31 2.36
C TYR A 105 6.04 -21.35 2.05
N LYS A 106 6.62 -21.26 0.85
CA LYS A 106 7.95 -21.84 0.61
C LYS A 106 8.90 -21.04 1.51
N GLY A 107 9.48 -21.70 2.52
CA GLY A 107 10.41 -21.02 3.43
C GLY A 107 11.52 -20.32 2.65
N ASN A 108 12.01 -19.22 3.20
CA ASN A 108 13.06 -18.40 2.59
C ASN A 108 14.30 -19.25 2.26
N ASN A 109 14.56 -19.45 0.96
CA ASN A 109 15.75 -20.14 0.45
C ASN A 109 16.91 -19.17 0.14
N ASP A 110 16.75 -17.88 0.44
CA ASP A 110 17.68 -16.79 0.12
C ASP A 110 18.83 -16.64 1.15
N LEU A 111 19.05 -17.63 2.03
CA LEU A 111 20.17 -17.64 2.98
C LEU A 111 21.53 -17.41 2.25
N GLY A 112 21.67 -17.92 1.04
CA GLY A 112 22.85 -17.72 0.18
C GLY A 112 23.00 -16.29 -0.39
N ILE A 113 21.93 -15.49 -0.41
CA ILE A 113 21.94 -14.09 -0.84
C ILE A 113 22.32 -13.21 0.36
N TYR A 114 21.65 -13.38 1.50
CA TYR A 114 21.90 -12.57 2.71
C TYR A 114 23.30 -12.77 3.29
N SER A 115 23.82 -14.01 3.26
CA SER A 115 25.17 -14.33 3.75
C SER A 115 26.29 -13.63 2.98
N LYS A 116 26.04 -13.15 1.75
CA LYS A 116 27.05 -12.46 0.93
C LYS A 116 27.29 -11.01 1.33
N PHE A 117 26.33 -10.36 1.99
CA PHE A 117 26.45 -8.95 2.37
C PHE A 117 26.23 -8.68 3.86
N ALA A 118 25.71 -9.64 4.63
CA ALA A 118 25.72 -9.58 6.09
C ALA A 118 27.16 -9.67 6.62
N LYS A 119 27.79 -8.52 6.88
CA LYS A 119 29.07 -8.49 7.61
C LYS A 119 28.80 -8.95 9.04
N ASP A 120 29.59 -9.92 9.49
CA ASP A 120 29.52 -10.49 10.85
C ASP A 120 28.14 -11.05 11.24
N GLY A 121 27.32 -11.45 10.26
CA GLY A 121 25.97 -11.97 10.49
C GLY A 121 24.92 -10.91 10.81
N VAL A 122 25.22 -9.62 10.62
CA VAL A 122 24.28 -8.51 10.87
C VAL A 122 23.90 -7.85 9.55
N ILE A 123 22.59 -7.66 9.33
CA ILE A 123 22.04 -6.87 8.22
C ILE A 123 21.74 -5.47 8.75
N ILE A 124 22.34 -4.44 8.16
CA ILE A 124 22.12 -3.05 8.55
C ILE A 124 21.35 -2.34 7.44
N GLY A 125 20.04 -2.15 7.61
CA GLY A 125 19.21 -1.38 6.70
C GLY A 125 18.90 0.04 7.18
N GLU A 126 18.66 0.94 6.24
CA GLU A 126 18.17 2.30 6.46
C GLU A 126 17.03 2.63 5.50
N VAL A 127 16.01 3.36 5.97
CA VAL A 127 14.88 3.84 5.16
C VAL A 127 14.68 5.32 5.47
N ASN A 128 14.68 6.18 4.46
CA ASN A 128 14.57 7.62 4.62
C ASN A 128 13.29 8.17 3.96
N ASP A 129 12.28 8.45 4.78
CA ASP A 129 10.99 8.99 4.34
C ASP A 129 11.06 10.40 3.74
N LEU A 130 12.12 11.18 4.02
CA LEU A 130 12.29 12.52 3.45
C LEU A 130 12.69 12.44 1.98
N GLU A 131 13.57 11.51 1.64
CA GLU A 131 14.13 11.34 0.30
C GLU A 131 13.56 10.10 -0.40
N ALA A 132 12.60 9.40 0.19
CA ALA A 132 12.05 8.14 -0.30
C ALA A 132 13.15 7.11 -0.71
N THR A 133 14.23 7.02 0.07
CA THR A 133 15.38 6.15 -0.25
C THR A 133 15.56 5.00 0.72
N VAL A 134 16.06 3.88 0.20
CA VAL A 134 16.51 2.70 0.96
C VAL A 134 18.03 2.63 0.91
N GLY A 135 18.66 2.39 2.07
CA GLY A 135 20.11 2.41 2.23
C GLY A 135 20.64 1.19 2.99
N GLY A 136 21.97 1.15 3.13
CA GLY A 136 22.67 0.08 3.84
C GLY A 136 22.66 -1.25 3.08
N ASP A 137 22.40 -2.34 3.78
CA ASP A 137 22.30 -3.69 3.21
C ASP A 137 20.94 -3.95 2.56
N TYR A 138 19.89 -3.20 2.93
CA TYR A 138 18.58 -3.30 2.27
C TYR A 138 18.67 -2.92 0.79
N SER A 139 19.47 -1.90 0.45
CA SER A 139 19.68 -1.49 -0.95
C SER A 139 20.40 -2.53 -1.80
N LYS A 140 20.96 -3.58 -1.20
CA LYS A 140 21.68 -4.67 -1.90
C LYS A 140 20.79 -5.87 -2.18
N VAL A 141 19.64 -5.97 -1.50
CA VAL A 141 18.67 -7.04 -1.72
C VAL A 141 18.05 -6.85 -3.10
N ILE A 142 18.08 -7.90 -3.92
CA ILE A 142 17.55 -7.86 -5.28
C ILE A 142 16.09 -8.26 -5.23
N CYS A 143 15.19 -7.31 -5.51
CA CYS A 143 13.76 -7.59 -5.69
C CYS A 143 13.44 -7.83 -7.16
N GLN A 144 12.53 -8.76 -7.48
CA GLN A 144 12.12 -8.99 -8.87
C GLN A 144 10.97 -8.04 -9.20
N LEU A 145 11.17 -7.19 -10.21
CA LEU A 145 10.17 -6.30 -10.76
C LEU A 145 9.69 -6.90 -12.09
N TYR A 146 8.46 -7.38 -12.12
CA TYR A 146 7.83 -7.94 -13.30
C TYR A 146 7.09 -6.85 -14.05
N VAL A 147 7.44 -6.63 -15.31
CA VAL A 147 6.66 -5.80 -16.24
C VAL A 147 6.68 -6.49 -17.59
N THR A 148 5.52 -6.90 -18.08
CA THR A 148 5.45 -7.79 -19.25
C THR A 148 5.70 -7.06 -20.57
N PRO A 149 6.22 -7.77 -21.59
CA PRO A 149 6.42 -7.20 -22.92
C PRO A 149 5.13 -6.62 -23.52
N VAL A 150 4.01 -7.31 -23.33
CA VAL A 150 2.69 -6.87 -23.82
C VAL A 150 2.26 -5.54 -23.20
N LEU A 151 2.62 -5.27 -21.94
CA LEU A 151 2.32 -4.00 -21.30
C LEU A 151 3.19 -2.86 -21.85
N PHE A 152 4.50 -3.08 -22.07
CA PHE A 152 5.37 -2.07 -22.69
C PHE A 152 5.02 -1.77 -24.15
N ALA A 153 4.61 -2.81 -24.89
CA ALA A 153 4.27 -2.71 -26.31
C ALA A 153 2.89 -2.06 -26.57
N ASP A 154 2.05 -1.91 -25.54
CA ASP A 154 0.71 -1.38 -25.70
C ASP A 154 0.75 0.14 -25.94
N GLU A 155 0.45 0.55 -27.18
CA GLU A 155 0.41 1.95 -27.59
C GLU A 155 -0.71 2.77 -26.91
N SER A 156 -1.69 2.12 -26.28
CA SER A 156 -2.72 2.83 -25.53
C SER A 156 -2.19 3.46 -24.24
N PHE A 157 -1.03 3.02 -23.74
CA PHE A 157 -0.36 3.59 -22.57
C PHE A 157 0.70 4.62 -22.98
N THR A 158 0.78 5.73 -22.23
CA THR A 158 1.90 6.67 -22.36
C THR A 158 3.08 6.22 -21.51
N ASP A 159 4.26 6.77 -21.80
CA ASP A 159 5.48 6.47 -21.04
C ASP A 159 5.33 6.87 -19.57
N GLU A 160 4.64 7.99 -19.32
CA GLU A 160 4.34 8.49 -17.98
C GLU A 160 3.42 7.54 -17.20
N GLU A 161 2.43 6.93 -17.86
CA GLU A 161 1.52 5.98 -17.22
C GLU A 161 2.24 4.69 -16.83
N LEU A 162 3.07 4.16 -17.73
CA LEU A 162 3.91 2.99 -17.44
C LEU A 162 4.97 3.31 -16.36
N GLY A 163 5.56 4.50 -16.39
CA GLY A 163 6.46 4.97 -15.34
C GLY A 163 5.76 5.09 -13.98
N ALA A 164 4.51 5.55 -13.96
CA ALA A 164 3.70 5.65 -12.75
C ALA A 164 3.34 4.27 -12.18
N ILE A 165 3.00 3.30 -13.04
CA ILE A 165 2.77 1.90 -12.65
C ILE A 165 4.05 1.29 -12.05
N ILE A 166 5.22 1.52 -12.65
CA ILE A 166 6.49 1.05 -12.09
C ILE A 166 6.77 1.70 -10.73
N LEU A 167 6.47 2.99 -10.56
CA LEU A 167 6.62 3.66 -9.25
C LEU A 167 5.70 3.07 -8.19
N HIS A 168 4.49 2.62 -8.55
CA HIS A 168 3.61 1.90 -7.65
C HIS A 168 4.27 0.59 -7.18
N GLU A 169 4.81 -0.22 -8.11
CA GLU A 169 5.53 -1.46 -7.75
C GLU A 169 6.79 -1.19 -6.89
N VAL A 170 7.51 -0.11 -7.16
CA VAL A 170 8.64 0.33 -6.32
C VAL A 170 8.17 0.75 -4.93
N GLY A 171 6.98 1.37 -4.83
CA GLY A 171 6.33 1.73 -3.58
C GLY A 171 6.05 0.53 -2.67
N HIS A 172 5.69 -0.61 -3.24
CA HIS A 172 5.59 -1.87 -2.50
C HIS A 172 6.94 -2.28 -1.89
N ILE A 173 8.03 -2.26 -2.66
CA ILE A 173 9.37 -2.62 -2.13
C ILE A 173 9.80 -1.64 -1.02
N TYR A 174 9.57 -0.34 -1.22
CA TYR A 174 9.88 0.68 -0.23
C TYR A 174 9.12 0.40 1.09
N THR A 175 7.82 0.17 0.98
CA THR A 175 6.94 -0.11 2.12
C THR A 175 7.35 -1.40 2.82
N TYR A 176 7.77 -2.42 2.09
CA TYR A 176 8.30 -3.68 2.64
C TYR A 176 9.45 -3.41 3.62
N PHE A 177 10.51 -2.72 3.16
CA PHE A 177 11.67 -2.43 3.98
C PHE A 177 11.36 -1.50 5.15
N LYS A 178 10.45 -0.54 4.96
CA LYS A 178 9.96 0.34 6.01
C LYS A 178 9.26 -0.46 7.13
N LEU A 179 8.38 -1.38 6.77
CA LEU A 179 7.65 -2.20 7.73
C LEU A 179 8.58 -3.20 8.45
N ILE A 180 9.55 -3.82 7.77
CA ILE A 180 10.55 -4.69 8.42
C ILE A 180 11.32 -3.92 9.49
N GLY A 181 11.86 -2.75 9.15
CA GLY A 181 12.62 -1.93 10.11
C GLY A 181 11.79 -1.55 11.33
N ARG A 182 10.51 -1.23 11.13
CA ARG A 182 9.59 -0.91 12.22
C ARG A 182 9.25 -2.11 13.09
N THR A 183 9.12 -3.30 12.50
CA THR A 183 8.90 -4.56 13.24
C THR A 183 10.10 -4.89 14.12
N LEU A 184 11.33 -4.79 13.57
CA LEU A 184 12.55 -5.00 14.35
C LEU A 184 12.67 -4.03 15.52
N LEU A 185 12.41 -2.74 15.30
CA LEU A 185 12.43 -1.73 16.35
C LEU A 185 11.40 -2.03 17.45
N THR A 186 10.19 -2.45 17.06
CA THR A 186 9.12 -2.82 17.99
C THR A 186 9.56 -4.00 18.87
N ASN A 187 10.16 -5.04 18.28
CA ASN A 187 10.69 -6.18 19.02
C ASN A 187 11.84 -5.80 19.96
N MET A 188 12.78 -4.95 19.51
CA MET A 188 13.88 -4.48 20.34
C MET A 188 13.41 -3.66 21.55
N ILE A 189 12.45 -2.76 21.34
CA ILE A 189 11.86 -1.95 22.42
C ILE A 189 11.06 -2.85 23.37
N ALA A 190 10.29 -3.81 22.85
CA ALA A 190 9.56 -4.78 23.67
C ALA A 190 10.52 -5.65 24.51
N ASP A 191 11.64 -6.13 23.95
CA ASP A 191 12.64 -6.89 24.70
C ASP A 191 13.32 -6.04 25.78
N ALA A 192 13.74 -4.82 25.44
CA ALA A 192 14.33 -3.89 26.40
C ALA A 192 13.36 -3.55 27.54
N ALA A 193 12.08 -3.33 27.21
CA ALA A 193 11.04 -3.06 28.19
C ALA A 193 10.76 -4.28 29.07
N ALA A 194 10.63 -5.49 28.51
CA ALA A 194 10.44 -6.72 29.29
C ALA A 194 11.61 -6.97 30.25
N ASN A 195 12.86 -6.78 29.80
CA ASN A 195 14.06 -6.90 30.65
C ASN A 195 14.06 -5.90 31.82
N ARG A 196 13.50 -4.70 31.61
CA ARG A 196 13.40 -3.64 32.63
C ARG A 196 12.25 -3.89 33.60
N LEU A 197 11.07 -4.27 33.08
CA LEU A 197 9.87 -4.57 33.86
C LEU A 197 10.09 -5.75 34.82
N MET A 198 10.82 -6.78 34.40
CA MET A 198 11.18 -7.93 35.27
C MET A 198 11.98 -7.52 36.52
N LYS A 199 12.73 -6.42 36.46
CA LYS A 199 13.64 -5.98 37.55
C LYS A 199 13.01 -4.96 38.49
N ILE A 200 11.80 -4.51 38.21
CA ILE A 200 11.12 -3.46 38.97
C ILE A 200 9.97 -4.11 39.75
N GLU A 201 9.93 -3.90 41.06
CA GLU A 201 8.85 -4.39 41.92
C GLU A 201 7.74 -3.34 42.11
N ASP A 202 8.09 -2.05 42.11
CA ASP A 202 7.10 -0.97 42.27
C ASP A 202 6.18 -0.86 41.03
N PRO A 203 4.85 -1.07 41.18
CA PRO A 203 3.90 -0.92 40.09
C PRO A 203 3.91 0.47 39.44
N LYS A 204 4.21 1.53 40.21
CA LYS A 204 4.29 2.90 39.66
C LYS A 204 5.47 3.07 38.70
N GLU A 205 6.61 2.47 39.04
CA GLU A 205 7.78 2.48 38.16
C GLU A 205 7.59 1.58 36.95
N LYS A 206 6.93 0.41 37.09
CA LYS A 206 6.54 -0.42 35.94
C LYS A 206 5.66 0.36 34.96
N MET A 207 4.66 1.08 35.47
CA MET A 207 3.76 1.90 34.63
C MET A 207 4.50 3.03 33.90
N LYS A 208 5.57 3.57 34.49
CA LYS A 208 6.44 4.55 33.82
C LYS A 208 7.17 3.94 32.63
N VAL A 209 7.67 2.71 32.76
CA VAL A 209 8.31 1.99 31.65
C VAL A 209 7.31 1.71 30.52
N VAL A 210 6.08 1.32 30.86
CA VAL A 210 4.99 1.16 29.90
C VAL A 210 4.70 2.48 29.18
N ALA A 211 4.59 3.60 29.89
CA ALA A 211 4.39 4.92 29.30
C ALA A 211 5.57 5.36 28.40
N ASP A 212 6.81 5.03 28.78
CA ASP A 212 7.99 5.29 27.95
C ASP A 212 7.93 4.50 26.63
N VAL A 213 7.50 3.23 26.67
CA VAL A 213 7.29 2.38 25.49
C VAL A 213 6.19 2.95 24.59
N GLU A 214 5.04 3.31 25.18
CA GLU A 214 3.93 3.96 24.47
C GLU A 214 4.38 5.24 23.76
N LYS A 215 5.20 6.06 24.42
CA LYS A 215 5.76 7.28 23.85
C LYS A 215 6.76 7.00 22.73
N LEU A 216 7.67 6.05 22.92
CA LEU A 216 8.71 5.70 21.93
C LEU A 216 8.10 5.12 20.65
N LEU A 217 7.04 4.33 20.78
CA LEU A 217 6.38 3.66 19.66
C LEU A 217 5.15 4.42 19.13
N ASN A 218 4.80 5.53 19.79
CA ASN A 218 3.60 6.33 19.53
C ASN A 218 2.34 5.45 19.44
N THR A 219 2.10 4.64 20.46
CA THR A 219 0.99 3.68 20.51
C THR A 219 0.49 3.51 21.95
N LYS A 220 -0.67 2.89 22.12
CA LYS A 220 -1.29 2.62 23.42
C LYS A 220 -1.40 1.13 23.66
N ILE A 221 -1.00 0.70 24.84
CA ILE A 221 -1.14 -0.68 25.29
C ILE A 221 -2.54 -0.79 25.93
N ALA A 222 -3.37 -1.74 25.49
CA ALA A 222 -4.78 -1.75 25.88
C ALA A 222 -4.99 -2.23 27.32
N GLN A 223 -4.12 -3.14 27.80
CA GLN A 223 -4.21 -3.76 29.14
C GLN A 223 -2.90 -3.63 29.93
N PRO A 224 -2.42 -2.40 30.19
CA PRO A 224 -1.14 -2.18 30.85
C PRO A 224 -1.08 -2.75 32.27
N GLU A 225 -2.22 -2.91 32.93
CA GLU A 225 -2.34 -3.51 34.26
C GLU A 225 -1.85 -4.96 34.33
N THR A 226 -2.01 -5.74 33.26
CA THR A 226 -1.56 -7.14 33.22
C THR A 226 -0.03 -7.26 33.21
N LEU A 227 0.68 -6.21 32.77
CA LEU A 227 2.15 -6.12 32.82
C LEU A 227 2.67 -5.84 34.24
N LEU A 228 1.80 -5.40 35.15
CA LEU A 228 2.18 -5.08 36.54
C LEU A 228 2.32 -6.36 37.38
N GLU A 229 1.51 -7.37 37.08
CA GLU A 229 1.41 -8.63 37.84
C GLU A 229 2.43 -9.69 37.40
N GLU A 230 3.02 -9.53 36.22
CA GLU A 230 3.99 -10.47 35.66
C GLU A 230 5.44 -10.09 35.99
N TYR A 231 6.24 -11.12 36.27
CA TYR A 231 7.66 -11.00 36.63
C TYR A 231 8.56 -11.83 35.72
N ARG A 232 8.00 -12.69 34.88
CA ARG A 232 8.76 -13.47 33.92
C ARG A 232 8.94 -12.67 32.63
N LYS A 233 10.14 -12.76 32.06
CA LYS A 233 10.49 -12.04 30.84
C LYS A 233 9.65 -12.48 29.65
N GLU A 234 9.46 -13.79 29.46
CA GLU A 234 8.81 -14.32 28.25
C GLU A 234 7.35 -13.88 28.14
N PRO A 235 6.51 -13.95 29.19
CA PRO A 235 5.14 -13.46 29.12
C PRO A 235 5.05 -11.93 29.01
N LEU A 236 5.94 -11.16 29.67
CA LEU A 236 6.01 -9.70 29.48
C LEU A 236 6.35 -9.33 28.04
N TYR A 237 7.36 -9.99 27.46
CA TYR A 237 7.76 -9.78 26.07
C TYR A 237 6.63 -10.17 25.12
N LEU A 238 6.03 -11.34 25.31
CA LEU A 238 4.92 -11.80 24.48
C LEU A 238 3.74 -10.84 24.57
N HIS A 239 3.38 -10.38 25.78
CA HIS A 239 2.31 -9.41 25.98
C HIS A 239 2.61 -8.11 25.23
N LEU A 240 3.81 -7.53 25.43
CA LEU A 240 4.21 -6.30 24.75
C LEU A 240 4.21 -6.47 23.22
N VAL A 241 4.84 -7.51 22.68
CA VAL A 241 4.86 -7.75 21.23
C VAL A 241 3.46 -7.99 20.70
N THR A 242 2.64 -8.74 21.42
CA THR A 242 1.26 -9.02 21.04
C THR A 242 0.46 -7.73 21.01
N GLU A 243 0.42 -6.95 22.07
CA GLU A 243 -0.32 -5.68 22.12
C GLU A 243 0.18 -4.68 21.08
N LEU A 244 1.50 -4.52 20.93
CA LEU A 244 2.11 -3.55 20.00
C LEU A 244 1.95 -3.95 18.53
N SER A 245 1.85 -5.25 18.25
CA SER A 245 1.64 -5.79 16.89
C SER A 245 0.16 -5.93 16.55
N GLN A 246 -0.66 -6.33 17.52
CA GLN A 246 -2.10 -6.51 17.40
C GLN A 246 -2.84 -5.18 17.32
N THR A 247 -2.45 -4.11 18.01
CA THR A 247 -3.16 -2.82 17.88
C THR A 247 -3.21 -2.31 16.44
N ARG A 248 -2.28 -2.69 15.56
CA ARG A 248 -2.26 -2.23 14.16
C ARG A 248 -3.03 -3.15 13.21
N VAL A 249 -2.99 -4.45 13.46
CA VAL A 249 -3.86 -5.43 12.76
C VAL A 249 -5.32 -5.27 13.21
N ASN A 250 -5.55 -4.93 14.49
CA ASN A 250 -6.85 -4.88 15.14
C ASN A 250 -7.47 -3.48 15.24
N ALA A 251 -6.77 -2.38 14.93
CA ALA A 251 -7.39 -1.05 14.88
C ALA A 251 -8.55 -1.00 13.88
N VAL A 252 -8.48 -1.83 12.83
CA VAL A 252 -9.52 -1.94 11.77
C VAL A 252 -9.91 -3.42 11.51
N ALA A 253 -9.16 -4.40 12.07
CA ALA A 253 -9.57 -5.80 12.30
C ALA A 253 -10.11 -6.57 11.07
N SER A 254 -9.49 -6.44 9.89
CA SER A 254 -9.74 -7.36 8.78
C SER A 254 -8.50 -7.61 7.91
N ASN A 255 -8.40 -8.80 7.31
CA ASN A 255 -7.35 -9.10 6.33
C ASN A 255 -7.46 -8.21 5.09
N GLY A 256 -8.69 -7.80 4.74
CA GLY A 256 -8.91 -6.88 3.64
C GLY A 256 -8.34 -5.49 3.89
N TYR A 257 -8.36 -5.02 5.14
CA TYR A 257 -7.71 -3.77 5.52
C TYR A 257 -6.19 -3.80 5.28
N VAL A 258 -5.52 -4.91 5.61
CA VAL A 258 -4.05 -5.02 5.48
C VAL A 258 -3.61 -4.99 4.02
N ASN A 259 -4.29 -5.75 3.15
CA ASN A 259 -3.98 -5.76 1.72
C ASN A 259 -4.30 -4.41 1.06
N ARG A 260 -5.44 -3.79 1.38
CA ARG A 260 -5.77 -2.44 0.91
C ARG A 260 -4.73 -1.41 1.33
N ASN A 261 -4.24 -1.49 2.58
CA ASN A 261 -3.22 -0.56 3.04
C ASN A 261 -1.91 -0.73 2.26
N TRP A 262 -1.57 -1.95 1.82
CA TRP A 262 -0.40 -2.22 1.00
C TRP A 262 -0.48 -1.54 -0.37
N GLU A 263 -1.61 -1.71 -1.07
CA GLU A 263 -1.90 -1.06 -2.35
C GLU A 263 -1.96 0.47 -2.22
N ARG A 264 -2.65 0.96 -1.18
CA ARG A 264 -2.83 2.38 -0.93
C ARG A 264 -1.52 3.09 -0.59
N LEU A 265 -0.60 2.42 0.12
CA LEU A 265 0.74 2.97 0.39
C LEU A 265 1.61 3.01 -0.87
N ALA A 266 1.44 2.06 -1.79
CA ALA A 266 2.10 2.09 -3.09
C ALA A 266 1.56 3.21 -4.00
N ASP A 267 0.24 3.39 -4.05
CA ASP A 267 -0.38 4.52 -4.74
C ASP A 267 0.08 5.86 -4.15
N ASP A 268 0.11 5.99 -2.82
CA ASP A 268 0.60 7.21 -2.14
C ASP A 268 2.09 7.46 -2.42
N PHE A 269 2.92 6.41 -2.47
CA PHE A 269 4.32 6.53 -2.85
C PHE A 269 4.48 7.10 -4.28
N ALA A 270 3.76 6.55 -5.25
CA ALA A 270 3.78 7.02 -6.62
C ALA A 270 3.19 8.44 -6.75
N ALA A 271 2.08 8.72 -6.07
CA ALA A 271 1.45 10.03 -6.04
C ALA A 271 2.38 11.10 -5.48
N ARG A 272 3.08 10.81 -4.38
CA ARG A 272 4.06 11.72 -3.77
C ARG A 272 5.34 11.90 -4.58
N CYS A 273 5.59 11.04 -5.57
CA CYS A 273 6.63 11.25 -6.59
C CYS A 273 6.16 12.13 -7.76
N GLY A 274 4.91 12.62 -7.73
CA GLY A 274 4.33 13.46 -8.78
C GLY A 274 3.69 12.67 -9.92
N ALA A 275 3.43 11.37 -9.72
CA ALA A 275 2.88 10.48 -10.74
C ALA A 275 1.35 10.25 -10.62
N ALA A 276 0.67 10.93 -9.68
CA ALA A 276 -0.73 10.65 -9.30
C ALA A 276 -1.70 10.63 -10.49
N GLN A 277 -1.68 11.66 -11.34
CA GLN A 277 -2.55 11.71 -12.54
C GLN A 277 -2.29 10.52 -13.46
N HIS A 278 -1.03 10.23 -13.75
CA HIS A 278 -0.64 9.20 -14.71
C HIS A 278 -0.91 7.79 -14.17
N LEU A 279 -0.80 7.60 -12.86
CA LEU A 279 -1.21 6.35 -12.22
C LEU A 279 -2.73 6.17 -12.35
N ALA A 280 -3.52 7.22 -12.07
CA ALA A 280 -4.98 7.15 -12.20
C ALA A 280 -5.43 6.84 -13.63
N THR A 281 -4.85 7.50 -14.65
CA THR A 281 -5.19 7.22 -16.06
C THR A 281 -4.70 5.85 -16.52
N GLY A 282 -3.52 5.41 -16.08
CA GLY A 282 -2.99 4.07 -16.35
C GLY A 282 -3.85 2.96 -15.77
N LEU A 283 -4.24 3.08 -14.49
CA LEU A 283 -5.16 2.15 -13.84
C LEU A 283 -6.52 2.12 -14.51
N TYR A 284 -7.07 3.29 -14.88
CA TYR A 284 -8.32 3.36 -15.63
C TYR A 284 -8.25 2.52 -16.93
N LYS A 285 -7.14 2.59 -17.69
CA LYS A 285 -6.95 1.79 -18.91
C LYS A 285 -6.79 0.30 -18.64
N LEU A 286 -6.11 -0.09 -17.56
CA LEU A 286 -5.98 -1.49 -17.16
C LEU A 286 -7.35 -2.07 -16.77
N GLU A 287 -8.10 -1.35 -15.95
CA GLU A 287 -9.36 -1.84 -15.36
C GLU A 287 -10.56 -1.76 -16.31
N THR A 288 -10.47 -0.96 -17.38
CA THR A 288 -11.49 -0.89 -18.45
C THR A 288 -11.20 -1.84 -19.63
N SER A 289 -10.05 -2.55 -19.62
CA SER A 289 -9.66 -3.46 -20.70
C SER A 289 -10.64 -4.64 -20.85
N PRO A 290 -11.10 -4.95 -22.08
CA PRO A 290 -12.13 -5.97 -22.32
C PRO A 290 -11.68 -7.41 -21.99
N MET A 291 -10.38 -7.65 -21.78
CA MET A 291 -9.81 -8.98 -21.52
C MET A 291 -9.66 -9.30 -20.02
N TYR A 292 -9.93 -8.35 -19.12
CA TYR A 292 -9.84 -8.57 -17.67
C TYR A 292 -11.14 -9.19 -17.13
N LEU A 293 -11.57 -10.33 -17.72
CA LEU A 293 -12.62 -11.33 -17.40
C LEU A 293 -13.90 -11.01 -16.59
N ALA A 294 -14.01 -9.89 -15.89
CA ALA A 294 -15.22 -9.27 -15.38
C ALA A 294 -14.91 -7.77 -15.22
N ARG A 295 -15.26 -6.95 -16.23
CA ARG A 295 -15.22 -5.48 -16.14
C ARG A 295 -15.77 -5.06 -14.79
N ASN A 296 -14.99 -4.34 -14.01
CA ASN A 296 -15.39 -3.94 -12.67
C ASN A 296 -16.74 -3.16 -12.77
N ASN A 297 -17.72 -3.51 -11.93
CA ASN A 297 -19.04 -2.88 -11.91
C ASN A 297 -18.95 -1.36 -11.75
N SER A 298 -17.82 -0.86 -11.23
CA SER A 298 -17.53 0.56 -11.12
C SER A 298 -17.65 1.31 -12.46
N PHE A 299 -17.38 0.65 -13.58
CA PHE A 299 -17.41 1.24 -14.92
C PHE A 299 -18.71 1.02 -15.71
N VAL A 300 -19.66 0.25 -15.18
CA VAL A 300 -20.96 -0.02 -15.83
C VAL A 300 -21.95 1.10 -15.48
N ASP A 301 -22.79 1.54 -16.42
CA ASP A 301 -23.86 2.51 -16.11
C ASP A 301 -24.82 1.98 -15.02
N TYR A 302 -25.37 2.89 -14.21
CA TYR A 302 -26.20 2.55 -13.05
C TYR A 302 -27.48 1.78 -13.45
N GLY A 303 -28.11 2.15 -14.56
CA GLY A 303 -29.30 1.46 -15.06
C GLY A 303 -28.99 0.03 -15.48
N THR A 304 -27.89 -0.16 -16.20
CA THR A 304 -27.43 -1.50 -16.62
C THR A 304 -27.05 -2.36 -15.42
N HIS A 305 -26.33 -1.79 -14.44
CA HIS A 305 -25.97 -2.49 -13.21
C HIS A 305 -27.20 -2.95 -12.44
N ILE A 306 -28.19 -2.08 -12.20
CA ILE A 306 -29.42 -2.44 -11.50
C ILE A 306 -30.16 -3.56 -12.22
N VAL A 307 -30.35 -3.46 -13.53
CA VAL A 307 -31.09 -4.47 -14.30
C VAL A 307 -30.40 -5.83 -14.23
N VAL A 308 -29.07 -5.88 -14.38
CA VAL A 308 -28.29 -7.12 -14.28
C VAL A 308 -28.37 -7.70 -12.86
N GLN A 309 -28.16 -6.89 -11.82
CA GLN A 309 -28.25 -7.38 -10.43
C GLN A 309 -29.67 -7.83 -10.07
N ALA A 310 -30.71 -7.14 -10.54
CA ALA A 310 -32.10 -7.52 -10.34
C ALA A 310 -32.44 -8.83 -11.08
N ALA A 311 -31.92 -9.02 -12.29
CA ALA A 311 -32.08 -10.27 -13.04
C ALA A 311 -31.40 -11.44 -12.32
N ILE A 312 -30.17 -11.24 -11.83
CA ILE A 312 -29.43 -12.24 -11.04
C ILE A 312 -30.21 -12.58 -9.76
N LEU A 313 -30.67 -11.58 -9.00
CA LEU A 313 -31.47 -11.81 -7.80
C LEU A 313 -32.77 -12.56 -8.11
N SER A 314 -33.48 -12.16 -9.16
CA SER A 314 -34.73 -12.79 -9.57
C SER A 314 -34.49 -14.25 -9.97
N PHE A 315 -33.38 -14.53 -10.67
CA PHE A 315 -32.95 -15.89 -10.98
C PHE A 315 -32.71 -16.71 -9.70
N TYR A 316 -32.01 -16.16 -8.70
CA TYR A 316 -31.79 -16.84 -7.43
C TYR A 316 -33.10 -17.08 -6.65
N ILE A 317 -33.99 -16.08 -6.58
CA ILE A 317 -35.28 -16.21 -5.89
C ILE A 317 -36.14 -17.27 -6.57
N TYR A 318 -36.22 -17.25 -7.91
CA TYR A 318 -36.98 -18.22 -8.69
C TYR A 318 -36.45 -19.64 -8.46
N ASN A 319 -35.14 -19.85 -8.62
CA ASN A 319 -34.54 -21.18 -8.46
C ASN A 319 -34.54 -21.67 -7.01
N ALA A 320 -34.53 -20.78 -6.00
CA ALA A 320 -34.63 -21.18 -4.60
C ALA A 320 -35.92 -21.96 -4.30
N VAL A 321 -37.01 -21.67 -5.02
CA VAL A 321 -38.31 -22.36 -4.86
C VAL A 321 -38.28 -23.76 -5.48
N TYR A 322 -37.67 -23.91 -6.65
CA TYR A 322 -37.74 -25.16 -7.44
C TYR A 322 -36.54 -26.08 -7.27
N MET A 323 -35.36 -25.53 -6.97
CA MET A 323 -34.08 -26.23 -6.87
C MET A 323 -33.21 -25.64 -5.74
N PRO A 324 -33.63 -25.73 -4.46
CA PRO A 324 -32.96 -25.04 -3.35
C PRO A 324 -31.50 -25.46 -3.16
N PHE A 325 -31.16 -26.74 -3.36
CA PHE A 325 -29.79 -27.23 -3.21
C PHE A 325 -28.85 -26.75 -4.32
N ILE A 326 -29.32 -26.71 -5.57
CA ILE A 326 -28.55 -26.17 -6.70
C ILE A 326 -28.39 -24.67 -6.55
N THR A 327 -29.44 -23.97 -6.13
CA THR A 327 -29.40 -22.52 -5.88
C THR A 327 -28.43 -22.16 -4.78
N ALA A 328 -28.45 -22.91 -3.65
CA ALA A 328 -27.47 -22.75 -2.59
C ALA A 328 -26.04 -23.02 -3.08
N GLY A 329 -25.83 -24.08 -3.89
CA GLY A 329 -24.54 -24.38 -4.51
C GLY A 329 -24.06 -23.27 -5.45
N CYS A 330 -24.91 -22.75 -6.32
CA CYS A 330 -24.60 -21.63 -7.20
C CYS A 330 -24.34 -20.33 -6.43
N PHE A 331 -25.06 -20.09 -5.33
CA PHE A 331 -24.85 -18.91 -4.49
C PHE A 331 -23.52 -18.98 -3.74
N ILE A 332 -23.17 -20.16 -3.19
CA ILE A 332 -21.85 -20.42 -2.60
C ILE A 332 -20.76 -20.27 -3.66
N PHE A 333 -20.96 -20.83 -4.85
CA PHE A 333 -20.03 -20.69 -5.96
C PHE A 333 -19.89 -19.24 -6.44
N GLY A 334 -20.98 -18.46 -6.44
CA GLY A 334 -20.97 -17.03 -6.71
C GLY A 334 -20.18 -16.25 -5.65
N LEU A 335 -20.33 -16.59 -4.37
CA LEU A 335 -19.51 -16.03 -3.28
C LEU A 335 -18.02 -16.39 -3.42
N ILE A 336 -17.70 -17.57 -3.98
CA ILE A 336 -16.30 -17.98 -4.23
C ILE A 336 -15.71 -17.25 -5.45
N ILE A 337 -16.45 -17.14 -6.56
CA ILE A 337 -15.96 -16.48 -7.79
C ILE A 337 -15.87 -14.97 -7.61
N THR A 338 -16.86 -14.36 -6.98
CA THR A 338 -16.89 -12.91 -6.80
C THR A 338 -16.05 -12.46 -5.61
N ASP A 339 -15.54 -13.42 -4.83
CA ASP A 339 -14.88 -13.28 -3.55
C ASP A 339 -15.14 -11.92 -2.91
N PRO A 340 -16.28 -11.73 -2.22
CA PRO A 340 -16.60 -10.48 -1.55
C PRO A 340 -15.53 -10.03 -0.58
N GLN A 341 -14.65 -10.97 -0.17
CA GLN A 341 -13.52 -10.78 0.72
C GLN A 341 -12.19 -10.59 0.01
N ASP A 342 -12.15 -10.65 -1.32
CA ASP A 342 -10.98 -10.32 -2.12
C ASP A 342 -10.82 -8.79 -2.16
N TYR A 343 -10.31 -8.30 -1.04
CA TYR A 343 -9.98 -6.94 -0.78
C TYR A 343 -8.50 -6.69 -1.07
N ILE A 344 -7.90 -7.35 -2.08
CA ILE A 344 -6.53 -6.99 -2.47
C ILE A 344 -6.48 -5.51 -2.86
N TYR A 345 -7.48 -5.03 -3.61
CA TYR A 345 -7.57 -3.64 -4.07
C TYR A 345 -8.75 -2.87 -3.43
N ASP A 346 -8.54 -1.56 -3.21
CA ASP A 346 -9.66 -0.63 -3.05
C ASP A 346 -10.46 -0.53 -4.35
N GLN A 347 -11.74 -0.16 -4.23
CA GLN A 347 -12.56 0.03 -5.41
C GLN A 347 -12.06 1.26 -6.22
N PRO A 348 -12.15 1.25 -7.55
CA PRO A 348 -11.51 2.23 -8.42
C PRO A 348 -11.81 3.69 -8.08
N HIS A 349 -13.06 4.03 -7.74
CA HIS A 349 -13.39 5.42 -7.39
C HIS A 349 -12.72 5.84 -6.07
N GLU A 350 -12.73 5.00 -5.03
CA GLU A 350 -12.02 5.33 -3.77
C GLU A 350 -10.51 5.48 -3.98
N ARG A 351 -9.93 4.64 -4.83
CA ARG A 351 -8.51 4.66 -5.16
C ARG A 351 -8.13 5.97 -5.85
N PHE A 352 -8.95 6.42 -6.81
CA PHE A 352 -8.79 7.72 -7.48
C PHE A 352 -9.05 8.90 -6.54
N ALA A 353 -10.02 8.78 -5.64
CA ALA A 353 -10.30 9.80 -4.64
C ALA A 353 -9.12 9.98 -3.68
N THR A 354 -8.46 8.89 -3.30
CA THR A 354 -7.24 8.93 -2.47
C THR A 354 -6.09 9.64 -3.19
N MET A 355 -5.83 9.30 -4.45
CA MET A 355 -4.82 10.00 -5.26
C MET A 355 -5.14 11.50 -5.40
N ARG A 356 -6.42 11.86 -5.60
CA ARG A 356 -6.88 13.25 -5.57
C ARG A 356 -6.57 13.93 -4.24
N ARG A 357 -6.85 13.27 -3.12
CA ARG A 357 -6.56 13.77 -1.76
C ARG A 357 -5.06 14.04 -1.58
N THR A 358 -4.19 13.15 -2.02
CA THR A 358 -2.73 13.36 -1.99
C THR A 358 -2.30 14.58 -2.83
N MET A 359 -2.89 14.79 -4.02
CA MET A 359 -2.61 16.01 -4.82
C MET A 359 -3.11 17.29 -4.13
N ILE A 360 -4.20 17.24 -3.36
CA ILE A 360 -4.68 18.38 -2.57
C ILE A 360 -3.70 18.70 -1.43
N GLU A 361 -3.13 17.68 -0.78
CA GLU A 361 -2.03 17.88 0.17
C GLU A 361 -0.80 18.50 -0.50
N GLU A 362 -0.48 18.10 -1.73
CA GLU A 362 0.63 18.65 -2.52
C GLU A 362 0.49 20.17 -2.74
N LEU A 363 -0.74 20.68 -2.93
CA LEU A 363 -0.99 22.12 -3.05
C LEU A 363 -0.56 22.92 -1.81
N ARG A 364 -0.48 22.27 -0.64
CA ARG A 364 -0.11 22.91 0.63
C ARG A 364 1.40 23.07 0.79
N ILE A 365 2.23 22.46 -0.05
CA ILE A 365 3.71 22.58 0.03
C ILE A 365 4.16 24.04 -0.06
N TYR A 366 3.53 24.82 -0.93
CA TYR A 366 3.81 26.25 -1.09
C TYR A 366 2.73 27.12 -0.45
N GLU A 367 1.99 26.64 0.55
CA GLU A 367 0.93 27.44 1.20
C GLU A 367 1.47 28.81 1.67
N GLY A 368 0.81 29.90 1.28
CA GLY A 368 1.23 31.27 1.60
C GLY A 368 2.40 31.85 0.79
N VAL A 369 3.00 31.09 -0.14
CA VAL A 369 4.14 31.55 -0.96
C VAL A 369 3.69 32.10 -2.31
N ASN A 370 3.82 33.40 -2.56
CA ASN A 370 3.41 34.04 -3.82
C ASN A 370 4.59 34.32 -4.77
N SER A 371 5.34 33.28 -5.15
CA SER A 371 6.36 33.36 -6.20
C SER A 371 5.84 32.86 -7.55
N LYS A 372 6.55 33.19 -8.64
CA LYS A 372 6.21 32.73 -9.99
C LYS A 372 6.30 31.19 -10.07
N GLU A 373 7.34 30.62 -9.48
CA GLU A 373 7.59 29.18 -9.43
C GLU A 373 6.49 28.45 -8.65
N ALA A 374 6.11 28.98 -7.49
CA ALA A 374 5.01 28.43 -6.69
C ALA A 374 3.67 28.47 -7.44
N ASN A 375 3.41 29.55 -8.19
CA ASN A 375 2.19 29.66 -9.00
C ASN A 375 2.16 28.71 -10.19
N GLU A 376 3.28 28.50 -10.88
CA GLU A 376 3.36 27.49 -11.94
C GLU A 376 3.21 26.07 -11.40
N TYR A 377 3.81 25.78 -10.23
CA TYR A 377 3.62 24.52 -9.53
C TYR A 377 2.14 24.27 -9.19
N ARG A 378 1.45 25.25 -8.60
CA ARG A 378 0.01 25.16 -8.31
C ARG A 378 -0.82 24.93 -9.55
N LYS A 379 -0.56 25.66 -10.65
CA LYS A 379 -1.28 25.46 -11.92
C LYS A 379 -1.12 24.06 -12.45
N ARG A 380 0.09 23.48 -12.37
CA ARG A 380 0.33 22.09 -12.75
C ARG A 380 -0.53 21.14 -11.94
N VAL A 381 -0.43 21.18 -10.60
CA VAL A 381 -1.19 20.29 -9.71
C VAL A 381 -2.70 20.48 -9.90
N LEU A 382 -3.18 21.71 -10.11
CA LEU A 382 -4.60 21.97 -10.40
C LEU A 382 -5.06 21.35 -11.74
N ARG A 383 -4.21 21.34 -12.77
CA ARG A 383 -4.53 20.64 -14.03
C ARG A 383 -4.58 19.14 -13.83
N GLU A 384 -3.65 18.59 -13.06
CA GLU A 384 -3.61 17.15 -12.73
C GLU A 384 -4.84 16.72 -11.93
N ILE A 385 -5.23 17.51 -10.93
CA ILE A 385 -6.49 17.31 -10.18
C ILE A 385 -7.69 17.32 -11.12
N ALA A 386 -7.74 18.22 -12.10
CA ALA A 386 -8.87 18.29 -13.03
C ALA A 386 -9.00 17.01 -13.89
N VAL A 387 -7.89 16.36 -14.26
CA VAL A 387 -7.93 15.07 -14.97
C VAL A 387 -8.47 13.97 -14.07
N VAL A 388 -8.04 13.91 -12.80
CA VAL A 388 -8.54 12.91 -11.86
C VAL A 388 -10.00 13.17 -11.47
N ASP A 389 -10.42 14.43 -11.38
CA ASP A 389 -11.83 14.83 -11.20
C ASP A 389 -12.71 14.32 -12.37
N ASP A 390 -12.20 14.43 -13.61
CA ASP A 390 -12.89 13.91 -14.79
C ASP A 390 -13.03 12.37 -14.74
N LEU A 391 -11.96 11.66 -14.36
CA LEU A 391 -12.02 10.20 -14.15
C LEU A 391 -13.01 9.82 -13.05
N LEU A 392 -12.99 10.53 -11.92
CA LEU A 392 -13.93 10.31 -10.81
C LEU A 392 -15.39 10.50 -11.24
N SER A 393 -15.66 11.39 -12.20
CA SER A 393 -17.02 11.55 -12.75
C SER A 393 -17.48 10.36 -13.59
N GLN A 394 -16.54 9.58 -14.15
CA GLN A 394 -16.79 8.43 -15.02
C GLN A 394 -16.85 7.11 -14.25
N VAL A 395 -16.37 7.07 -13.01
CA VAL A 395 -16.27 5.86 -12.20
C VAL A 395 -17.17 5.98 -10.98
N ASN A 396 -18.06 5.00 -10.80
CA ASN A 396 -18.93 4.96 -9.63
C ASN A 396 -18.89 3.57 -9.02
N ASP A 397 -18.30 3.43 -7.83
CA ASP A 397 -18.17 2.14 -7.17
C ASP A 397 -19.54 1.53 -6.86
N LYS A 398 -19.77 0.31 -7.38
CA LYS A 398 -21.05 -0.37 -7.30
C LYS A 398 -20.89 -1.76 -6.69
N SER A 399 -21.50 -1.97 -5.53
CA SER A 399 -21.58 -3.29 -4.92
C SER A 399 -22.40 -4.24 -5.80
N ASN A 400 -21.87 -5.45 -6.01
CA ASN A 400 -22.68 -6.56 -6.52
C ASN A 400 -23.56 -7.13 -5.41
N ILE A 401 -24.52 -7.97 -5.79
CA ILE A 401 -25.45 -8.54 -4.82
C ILE A 401 -24.75 -9.38 -3.74
N PHE A 402 -23.72 -10.16 -4.10
CA PHE A 402 -22.99 -11.00 -3.16
C PHE A 402 -22.25 -10.19 -2.09
N LYS A 403 -21.63 -9.08 -2.48
CA LYS A 403 -21.02 -8.11 -1.58
C LYS A 403 -22.05 -7.46 -0.67
N LEU A 404 -23.20 -7.07 -1.20
CA LEU A 404 -24.29 -6.53 -0.39
C LEU A 404 -24.82 -7.55 0.64
N PHE A 405 -24.95 -8.81 0.26
CA PHE A 405 -25.30 -9.88 1.20
C PHE A 405 -24.22 -10.04 2.28
N HIS A 406 -22.93 -10.06 1.91
CA HIS A 406 -21.83 -10.18 2.87
C HIS A 406 -21.76 -9.00 3.84
N ASP A 407 -21.73 -7.77 3.33
CA ASP A 407 -21.55 -6.54 4.09
C ASP A 407 -22.66 -6.32 5.12
N TYR A 408 -23.91 -6.72 4.82
CA TYR A 408 -25.06 -6.41 5.68
C TYR A 408 -25.54 -7.61 6.52
N LEU A 409 -25.45 -8.84 6.01
CA LEU A 409 -26.00 -10.02 6.69
C LEU A 409 -24.97 -10.80 7.49
N THR A 410 -23.67 -10.65 7.21
CA THR A 410 -22.63 -11.35 7.99
C THR A 410 -22.04 -10.45 9.09
N PRO A 411 -21.78 -10.98 10.30
CA PRO A 411 -21.10 -10.22 11.35
C PRO A 411 -19.67 -9.79 10.99
N SER A 412 -18.96 -10.55 10.15
CA SER A 412 -17.64 -10.19 9.62
C SER A 412 -17.73 -9.02 8.65
N GLY A 413 -18.58 -9.10 7.63
CA GLY A 413 -18.76 -8.05 6.63
C GLY A 413 -19.22 -6.72 7.24
N ARG A 414 -20.14 -6.74 8.20
CA ARG A 414 -20.57 -5.52 8.91
C ARG A 414 -19.43 -4.84 9.68
N ARG A 415 -18.56 -5.62 10.32
CA ARG A 415 -17.40 -5.08 11.05
C ARG A 415 -16.40 -4.46 10.08
N GLU A 416 -16.07 -5.19 9.02
CA GLU A 416 -15.14 -4.76 7.98
C GLU A 416 -15.60 -3.50 7.26
N LYS A 417 -16.88 -3.46 6.82
CA LYS A 417 -17.48 -2.28 6.23
C LYS A 417 -17.38 -1.06 7.15
N LYS A 418 -17.77 -1.20 8.43
CA LYS A 418 -17.71 -0.10 9.40
C LYS A 418 -16.28 0.42 9.59
N ALA A 419 -15.30 -0.47 9.52
CA ALA A 419 -13.91 -0.16 9.72
C ALA A 419 -13.34 0.61 8.50
N ILE A 420 -13.71 0.19 7.28
CA ILE A 420 -13.41 0.90 6.02
C ILE A 420 -14.10 2.28 5.99
N ASP A 421 -15.41 2.34 6.26
CA ASP A 421 -16.19 3.58 6.24
C ASP A 421 -15.59 4.61 7.22
N PHE A 422 -15.22 4.17 8.42
CA PHE A 422 -14.58 5.04 9.43
C PHE A 422 -13.25 5.62 8.95
N GLN A 423 -12.40 4.82 8.30
CA GLN A 423 -11.14 5.30 7.74
C GLN A 423 -11.38 6.32 6.64
N GLN A 424 -12.26 6.01 5.68
CA GLN A 424 -12.59 6.90 4.57
C GLN A 424 -13.17 8.22 5.06
N ASP A 425 -14.00 8.19 6.11
CA ASP A 425 -14.56 9.39 6.72
C ASP A 425 -13.45 10.26 7.32
N ILE A 426 -12.49 9.68 8.05
CA ILE A 426 -11.31 10.41 8.56
C ILE A 426 -10.53 11.04 7.40
N GLU A 427 -10.25 10.29 6.35
CA GLU A 427 -9.51 10.80 5.19
C GLU A 427 -10.23 11.96 4.50
N LYS A 428 -11.56 11.85 4.34
CA LYS A 428 -12.41 12.93 3.79
C LYS A 428 -12.39 14.16 4.69
N PHE A 429 -12.40 14.01 6.02
CA PHE A 429 -12.33 15.15 6.94
C PHE A 429 -10.98 15.89 6.87
N LEU A 430 -9.88 15.17 6.61
CA LEU A 430 -8.53 15.74 6.55
C LEU A 430 -8.26 16.51 5.25
N THR A 431 -9.04 16.27 4.19
CA THR A 431 -8.91 16.94 2.89
C THR A 431 -10.10 17.84 2.59
N SER A 432 -9.88 19.14 2.43
CA SER A 432 -10.95 20.11 2.17
C SER A 432 -10.91 20.65 0.74
N ASP A 433 -12.04 20.65 0.05
CA ASP A 433 -12.22 21.35 -1.24
C ASP A 433 -11.98 22.87 -1.13
N LEU A 434 -12.01 23.42 0.10
CA LEU A 434 -11.62 24.80 0.37
C LEU A 434 -10.14 25.05 0.01
N ALA A 435 -9.27 24.06 0.19
CA ALA A 435 -7.86 24.17 -0.18
C ALA A 435 -7.70 24.28 -1.71
N VAL A 436 -8.50 23.54 -2.47
CA VAL A 436 -8.54 23.63 -3.94
C VAL A 436 -9.05 25.00 -4.39
N ALA A 437 -10.15 25.48 -3.79
CA ALA A 437 -10.69 26.80 -4.08
C ALA A 437 -9.69 27.94 -3.75
N SER A 438 -9.01 27.86 -2.60
CA SER A 438 -7.96 28.80 -2.18
C SER A 438 -6.77 28.80 -3.14
N ALA A 439 -6.31 27.62 -3.57
CA ALA A 439 -5.22 27.49 -4.53
C ALA A 439 -5.59 28.07 -5.90
N ARG A 440 -6.84 27.88 -6.37
CA ARG A 440 -7.35 28.50 -7.61
C ARG A 440 -7.36 30.02 -7.52
N LEU A 441 -7.81 30.58 -6.40
CA LEU A 441 -7.79 32.04 -6.17
C LEU A 441 -6.36 32.59 -6.16
N SER A 442 -5.44 31.91 -5.47
CA SER A 442 -4.03 32.31 -5.38
C SER A 442 -3.31 32.22 -6.74
N ALA A 443 -3.62 31.20 -7.54
CA ALA A 443 -3.07 31.03 -8.89
C ALA A 443 -3.70 31.97 -9.94
N GLY A 444 -4.93 32.43 -9.68
CA GLY A 444 -5.68 33.38 -10.52
C GLY A 444 -5.44 34.85 -10.19
N ALA A 445 -4.85 35.16 -9.04
CA ALA A 445 -4.44 36.51 -8.66
C ALA A 445 -3.27 36.97 -9.57
N LYS A 446 -3.60 37.77 -10.58
CA LYS A 446 -2.66 38.59 -11.33
C LYS A 446 -2.69 40.02 -10.82
#